data_AF-A0A285VA76-F1
#
_entry.id   AF-A0A285VA76-F1
#
_cell.length_a   1.000
_cell.length_b   1.000
_cell.length_c   1.000
_cell.angle_alpha   90.00
_cell.angle_beta   90.00
_cell.angle_gamma   90.00
#
_symmetry.space_group_name_H-M   'P 1'
#
loop_
_entity.id
_entity.type
_entity.pdbx_description
1 polymer ?
#
loop_
_entity_poly.entity_id
_entity_poly.type
_entity_poly.pdbx_seq_one_letter_code
_entity_poly.pdbx_strand_id
1 'polypeptide(L)'
;MTDPDLAHEDASAPKRRSRAPFYGGVLLIGLLVLVALALSRWLGLGPTLLDPGRVERDVAEQFEERYGVGIDIDCPYGLEVVEGESYECDAETDDREDVEIVITITDEDDAAYTWAVD
;
A
#
# COMPACT_ATOMS: atom_id res chain seq x y z
N MET A 1 -13.43 -72.25 -47.33
CA MET A 1 -13.48 -71.21 -48.37
C MET A 1 -14.33 -70.09 -47.79
N THR A 2 -13.67 -68.96 -47.49
CA THR A 2 -14.21 -67.67 -47.01
C THR A 2 -14.69 -67.61 -45.55
N ASP A 3 -13.80 -67.05 -44.73
CA ASP A 3 -13.99 -66.59 -43.36
C ASP A 3 -14.77 -65.26 -43.33
N PRO A 4 -15.64 -65.03 -42.33
CA PRO A 4 -16.43 -63.81 -42.17
C PRO A 4 -15.81 -62.87 -41.12
N ASP A 5 -15.31 -61.69 -41.49
CA ASP A 5 -15.27 -60.52 -40.57
C ASP A 5 -14.79 -59.22 -41.28
N LEU A 6 -15.00 -58.08 -40.62
CA LEU A 6 -14.43 -56.73 -40.85
C LEU A 6 -15.16 -55.87 -41.91
N ALA A 7 -15.68 -54.68 -41.62
CA ALA A 7 -15.63 -53.87 -40.41
C ALA A 7 -16.76 -52.82 -40.45
N HIS A 8 -17.49 -52.68 -39.35
CA HIS A 8 -18.08 -51.39 -38.98
C HIS A 8 -16.92 -50.48 -38.53
N GLU A 9 -16.41 -49.64 -39.42
CA GLU A 9 -15.56 -48.52 -39.02
C GLU A 9 -16.43 -47.28 -38.86
N ASP A 10 -17.16 -47.22 -37.74
CA ASP A 10 -17.57 -45.94 -37.17
C ASP A 10 -16.32 -45.25 -36.64
N ALA A 11 -15.66 -44.50 -37.52
CA ALA A 11 -14.52 -43.65 -37.19
C ALA A 11 -14.97 -42.55 -36.21
N SER A 12 -14.83 -42.83 -34.92
CA SER A 12 -14.93 -41.82 -33.85
C SER A 12 -13.91 -40.71 -34.10
N ALA A 13 -14.39 -39.57 -34.58
CA ALA A 13 -13.56 -38.38 -34.75
C ALA A 13 -12.91 -38.00 -33.40
N PRO A 14 -11.59 -37.78 -33.33
CA PRO A 14 -10.95 -37.38 -32.10
C PRO A 14 -11.47 -35.99 -31.69
N LYS A 15 -12.24 -35.95 -30.60
CA LYS A 15 -12.76 -34.73 -29.98
C LYS A 15 -11.55 -33.90 -29.53
N ARG A 16 -11.14 -32.93 -30.36
CA ARG A 16 -10.00 -32.04 -30.09
C ARG A 16 -10.24 -31.34 -28.75
N ARG A 17 -9.50 -31.74 -27.72
CA ARG A 17 -9.53 -31.11 -26.40
C ARG A 17 -8.89 -29.72 -26.53
N SER A 18 -9.72 -28.71 -26.79
CA SER A 18 -9.28 -27.32 -26.86
C SER A 18 -8.67 -26.92 -25.53
N ARG A 19 -7.43 -26.41 -25.55
CA ARG A 19 -6.74 -25.81 -24.38
C ARG A 19 -7.36 -24.45 -23.95
N ALA A 20 -8.52 -24.11 -24.51
CA ALA A 20 -9.32 -22.93 -24.20
C ALA A 20 -9.75 -22.78 -22.73
N PRO A 21 -10.01 -23.83 -21.90
CA PRO A 21 -10.47 -23.60 -20.54
C PRO A 21 -9.36 -23.09 -19.60
N PHE A 22 -8.09 -23.24 -19.96
CA PHE A 22 -6.97 -22.76 -19.13
C PHE A 22 -6.79 -21.23 -19.24
N TYR A 23 -6.88 -20.67 -20.44
CA TYR A 23 -6.74 -19.22 -20.63
C TYR A 23 -7.93 -18.43 -20.08
N GLY A 24 -9.14 -18.99 -20.18
CA GLY A 24 -10.33 -18.39 -19.56
C GLY A 24 -10.26 -18.37 -18.03
N GLY A 25 -9.77 -19.45 -17.43
CA GLY A 25 -9.56 -19.52 -15.97
C GLY A 25 -8.50 -18.53 -15.48
N VAL A 26 -7.37 -18.40 -16.18
CA VAL A 26 -6.30 -17.46 -15.82
C VAL A 26 -6.76 -16.00 -15.94
N LEU A 27 -7.52 -15.66 -16.99
CA LEU A 27 -8.10 -14.32 -17.15
C LEU A 27 -9.08 -13.96 -16.02
N LEU A 28 -9.94 -14.91 -15.65
CA LEU A 28 -10.90 -14.71 -14.56
C LEU A 28 -10.18 -14.52 -13.21
N ILE A 29 -9.19 -15.37 -12.91
CA ILE A 29 -8.40 -15.25 -11.67
C ILE A 29 -7.64 -13.91 -11.66
N GLY A 30 -7.03 -13.52 -12.77
CA GLY A 30 -6.36 -12.22 -12.88
C GLY A 30 -7.30 -11.05 -12.63
N LEU A 31 -8.51 -11.08 -13.20
CA LEU A 31 -9.54 -10.08 -12.94
C LEU A 31 -9.94 -10.03 -11.46
N LEU A 32 -10.18 -11.19 -10.84
CA LEU A 32 -10.54 -11.28 -9.42
C LEU A 32 -9.45 -10.73 -8.50
N VAL A 33 -8.16 -10.99 -8.81
CA VAL A 33 -7.03 -10.44 -8.05
C VAL A 33 -6.98 -8.91 -8.17
N LEU A 34 -7.18 -8.36 -9.38
CA LEU A 34 -7.21 -6.91 -9.57
C LEU A 34 -8.37 -6.25 -8.83
N VAL A 35 -9.56 -6.87 -8.86
CA VAL A 35 -10.73 -6.40 -8.10
C VAL A 35 -10.46 -6.47 -6.60
N ALA A 36 -9.89 -7.57 -6.11
CA ALA A 36 -9.53 -7.71 -4.71
C ALA A 36 -8.53 -6.63 -4.27
N LEU A 37 -7.47 -6.38 -5.05
CA LEU A 37 -6.50 -5.31 -4.75
C LEU A 37 -7.13 -3.91 -4.77
N ALA A 38 -8.03 -3.65 -5.72
CA ALA A 38 -8.75 -2.38 -5.77
C ALA A 38 -9.67 -2.19 -4.56
N LEU A 39 -10.38 -3.25 -4.15
CA LEU A 39 -11.22 -3.24 -2.95
C LEU A 39 -10.38 -3.13 -1.67
N SER A 40 -9.24 -3.82 -1.57
CA SER A 40 -8.33 -3.71 -0.42
C SER A 40 -7.79 -2.31 -0.25
N ARG A 41 -7.43 -1.63 -1.35
CA ARG A 41 -7.04 -0.21 -1.36
C ARG A 41 -8.18 0.70 -0.90
N TRP A 42 -9.41 0.42 -1.35
CA TRP A 42 -10.58 1.20 -0.96
C TRP A 42 -11.00 0.97 0.50
N LEU A 43 -10.75 -0.23 1.03
CA LEU A 43 -11.04 -0.63 2.40
C LEU A 43 -9.89 -0.32 3.38
N GLY A 44 -8.81 0.32 2.94
CA GLY A 44 -7.68 0.68 3.81
C GLY A 44 -6.91 -0.51 4.40
N LEU A 45 -6.99 -1.71 3.80
CA LEU A 45 -6.46 -2.97 4.37
C LEU A 45 -4.92 -3.13 4.28
N GLY A 46 -4.14 -2.08 4.49
CA GLY A 46 -2.67 -2.15 4.47
C GLY A 46 -2.03 -1.13 5.43
N PRO A 47 -0.77 -1.35 5.83
CA PRO A 47 -0.06 -0.42 6.71
C PRO A 47 0.03 0.94 6.01
N THR A 48 -0.59 1.94 6.62
CA THR A 48 -0.51 3.33 6.21
C THR A 48 0.74 3.93 6.85
N LEU A 49 1.60 4.48 6.01
CA LEU A 49 2.80 5.20 6.44
C LEU A 49 2.57 6.68 6.17
N LEU A 50 2.91 7.55 7.11
CA LEU A 50 3.06 8.97 6.83
C LEU A 50 4.24 9.19 5.89
N ASP A 51 4.13 10.22 5.06
CA ASP A 51 5.24 10.70 4.26
C ASP A 51 6.08 11.65 5.13
N PRO A 52 7.32 11.28 5.51
CA PRO A 52 8.15 12.09 6.40
C PRO A 52 8.36 13.50 5.84
N GLY A 53 8.61 13.63 4.53
CA GLY A 53 8.86 14.93 3.91
C GLY A 53 7.63 15.84 3.85
N ARG A 54 6.42 15.28 3.94
CA ARG A 54 5.19 16.06 4.12
C ARG A 54 5.04 16.53 5.55
N VAL A 55 5.30 15.65 6.51
CA VAL A 55 5.21 15.93 7.95
C VAL A 55 6.25 16.98 8.35
N GLU A 56 7.51 16.80 7.95
CA GLU A 56 8.62 17.72 8.16
C GLU A 56 8.27 19.14 7.68
N ARG A 57 7.79 19.27 6.44
CA ARG A 57 7.38 20.56 5.87
C ARG A 57 6.22 21.21 6.61
N ASP A 58 5.21 20.42 6.96
CA ASP A 58 4.00 20.91 7.64
C ASP A 58 4.34 21.39 9.07
N VAL A 59 5.13 20.60 9.79
CA VAL A 59 5.62 20.97 11.13
C VAL A 59 6.54 22.19 11.06
N ALA A 60 7.47 22.26 10.11
CA ALA A 60 8.35 23.43 9.95
C ALA A 60 7.58 24.72 9.66
N GLU A 61 6.59 24.67 8.76
CA GLU A 61 5.70 25.80 8.47
C GLU A 61 4.90 26.22 9.72
N GLN A 62 4.29 25.26 10.41
CA GLN A 62 3.53 25.54 11.64
C GLN A 62 4.41 26.04 12.80
N PHE A 63 5.66 25.60 12.87
CA PHE A 63 6.62 26.05 13.87
C PHE A 63 7.01 27.52 13.61
N GLU A 64 7.32 27.87 12.37
CA GLU A 64 7.63 29.26 11.98
C GLU A 64 6.43 30.17 12.23
N GLU A 65 5.21 29.74 11.89
CA GLU A 65 4.00 30.50 12.18
C GLU A 65 3.78 30.75 13.68
N ARG A 66 4.14 29.77 14.52
CA ARG A 66 3.92 29.83 15.98
C ARG A 66 5.00 30.60 16.71
N TYR A 67 6.27 30.40 16.34
CA TYR A 67 7.43 30.91 17.08
C TYR A 67 8.18 32.02 16.35
N GLY A 68 7.94 32.21 15.06
CA GLY A 68 8.57 33.26 14.24
C GLY A 68 10.00 32.95 13.80
N VAL A 69 10.45 31.70 13.94
CA VAL A 69 11.77 31.21 13.51
C VAL A 69 11.60 29.91 12.74
N GLY A 70 12.34 29.75 11.64
CA GLY A 70 12.35 28.53 10.85
C GLY A 70 13.11 27.40 11.54
N ILE A 71 12.76 26.16 11.19
CA ILE A 71 13.47 24.96 11.62
C ILE A 71 13.76 24.06 10.41
N ASP A 72 14.91 23.39 10.45
CA ASP A 72 15.20 22.20 9.65
C ASP A 72 14.90 20.98 10.53
N ILE A 73 14.06 20.07 10.07
CA ILE A 73 13.57 18.92 10.85
C ILE A 73 13.81 17.62 10.08
N ASP A 74 14.32 16.59 10.76
CA ASP A 74 14.57 15.24 10.25
C ASP A 74 13.73 14.26 11.06
N CYS A 75 12.75 13.64 10.41
CA CYS A 75 11.90 12.63 11.04
C CYS A 75 12.33 11.21 10.60
N PRO A 76 12.19 10.21 11.49
CA PRO A 76 12.57 8.84 11.17
C PRO A 76 11.72 8.30 10.01
N TYR A 77 12.34 7.45 9.19
CA TYR A 77 11.60 6.72 8.15
C TYR A 77 10.62 5.72 8.77
N GLY A 78 9.47 5.55 8.11
CA GLY A 78 8.51 4.52 8.50
C GLY A 78 7.62 4.93 9.68
N LEU A 79 7.17 6.18 9.70
CA LEU A 79 6.09 6.65 10.59
C LEU A 79 4.81 5.86 10.27
N GLU A 80 4.59 4.76 10.98
CA GLU A 80 3.39 3.95 10.86
C GLU A 80 2.21 4.69 11.49
N VAL A 81 1.10 4.72 10.77
CA VAL A 81 -0.12 5.38 11.21
C VAL A 81 -0.85 4.43 12.15
N VAL A 82 -0.42 4.43 13.41
CA VAL A 82 -1.01 3.66 14.50
C VAL A 82 -1.45 4.64 15.57
N GLU A 83 -2.76 4.68 15.87
CA GLU A 83 -3.29 5.61 16.87
C GLU A 83 -2.56 5.47 18.22
N GLY A 84 -2.07 6.60 18.75
CA GLY A 84 -1.33 6.68 20.00
C GLY A 84 0.16 6.40 19.90
N GLU A 85 0.67 6.01 18.72
CA GLU A 85 2.11 5.87 18.48
C GLU A 85 2.78 7.26 18.41
N SER A 86 3.99 7.35 18.95
CA SER A 86 4.79 8.58 18.96
C SER A 86 6.15 8.38 18.31
N TYR A 87 6.61 9.42 17.61
CA TYR A 87 7.88 9.47 16.91
C TYR A 87 8.65 10.72 17.29
N GLU A 88 9.92 10.57 17.60
CA GLU A 88 10.86 11.65 17.88
C GLU A 88 11.51 12.08 16.57
N CYS A 89 11.48 13.39 16.28
CA CYS A 89 12.15 14.02 15.16
C CYS A 89 13.19 15.01 15.70
N ASP A 90 14.37 14.99 15.10
CA ASP A 90 15.44 15.94 15.40
C ASP A 90 15.18 17.25 14.62
N ALA A 91 15.34 18.41 15.25
CA ALA A 91 15.22 19.69 14.58
C ALA A 91 16.33 20.67 14.99
N GLU A 92 16.77 21.51 14.05
CA GLU A 92 17.68 22.64 14.29
C GLU A 92 16.99 23.95 13.86
N THR A 93 16.96 24.95 14.75
CA THR A 93 16.45 26.28 14.39
C THR A 93 17.43 27.04 13.49
N ASP A 94 16.94 28.02 12.73
CA ASP A 94 17.80 28.92 11.95
C ASP A 94 18.86 29.66 12.81
N ASP A 95 18.62 29.78 14.12
CA ASP A 95 19.53 30.35 15.10
C ASP A 95 20.59 29.35 15.61
N ARG A 96 20.56 28.09 15.12
CA ARG A 96 21.40 26.94 15.48
C ARG A 96 21.19 26.44 16.90
N GLU A 97 19.92 26.32 17.29
CA GLU A 97 19.52 25.63 18.53
C GLU A 97 18.89 24.28 18.18
N ASP A 98 19.38 23.21 18.82
CA ASP A 98 18.80 21.88 18.70
C ASP A 98 17.48 21.80 19.49
N VAL A 99 16.44 21.24 18.88
CA VAL A 99 15.10 21.08 19.43
C VAL A 99 14.60 19.67 19.09
N GLU A 100 13.95 19.00 20.04
CA GLU A 100 13.30 17.72 19.80
C GLU A 100 11.80 17.93 19.56
N ILE A 101 11.29 17.36 18.46
CA ILE A 101 9.88 17.42 18.11
C ILE A 101 9.27 16.03 18.22
N VAL A 102 8.23 15.90 19.03
CA VAL A 102 7.50 14.64 19.19
C VAL A 102 6.21 14.70 18.40
N ILE A 103 6.05 13.76 17.47
CA ILE A 103 4.85 13.56 16.67
C ILE A 103 4.05 12.42 17.28
N THR A 104 2.75 12.63 17.50
CA THR A 104 1.84 11.61 18.02
C THR A 104 0.66 11.41 17.09
N ILE A 105 0.44 10.18 16.64
CA ILE A 105 -0.68 9.84 15.78
C ILE A 105 -1.97 9.86 16.59
N THR A 106 -2.98 10.58 16.10
CA THR A 106 -4.26 10.77 16.80
C THR A 106 -5.43 10.05 16.14
N ASP A 107 -5.31 9.69 14.86
CA ASP A 107 -6.36 8.96 14.13
C ASP A 107 -5.72 8.15 13.00
N GLU A 108 -6.01 6.85 12.94
CA GLU A 108 -5.43 5.93 11.97
C GLU A 108 -6.11 5.97 10.59
N ASP A 109 -7.39 6.32 10.53
CA ASP A 109 -8.21 6.34 9.32
C ASP A 109 -7.90 7.58 8.46
N ASP A 110 -7.76 8.74 9.11
CA ASP A 110 -7.45 10.02 8.47
C ASP A 110 -5.94 10.30 8.43
N ALA A 111 -5.12 9.43 9.03
CA ALA A 111 -3.68 9.65 9.24
C ALA A 111 -3.39 10.99 9.92
N ALA A 112 -4.22 11.36 10.91
CA ALA A 112 -4.09 12.61 11.63
C ALA A 112 -3.05 12.48 12.75
N TYR A 113 -2.34 13.58 13.02
CA TYR A 113 -1.31 13.63 14.05
C TYR A 113 -1.30 14.99 14.76
N THR A 114 -0.67 15.03 15.94
CA THR A 114 -0.31 16.25 16.65
C THR A 114 1.19 16.27 16.90
N TRP A 115 1.75 17.45 17.17
CA TRP A 115 3.16 17.60 17.47
C TRP A 115 3.38 18.53 18.67
N ALA A 116 4.44 18.25 19.42
CA ALA A 116 4.89 19.03 20.56
C ALA A 116 6.41 19.17 20.55
N VAL A 117 6.90 20.21 21.22
CA VAL A 117 8.33 20.37 21.55
C VAL A 117 8.55 19.72 22.91
N ASP A 118 9.55 18.84 23.03
CA ASP A 118 9.95 18.24 24.32
C ASP A 118 11.02 19.09 25.04
#